data_AF-W4PF61-F1
#
_entry.id   AF-W4PF61-F1
#
_cell.length_a   1.000
_cell.length_b   1.000
_cell.length_c   1.000
_cell.angle_alpha   90.00
_cell.angle_beta   90.00
_cell.angle_gamma   90.00
#
_symmetry.space_group_name_H-M   'P 1'
#
loop_
_entity.id
_entity.type
_entity.pdbx_description
1 polymer ?
#
loop_
_entity_poly.entity_id
_entity_poly.type
_entity_poly.pdbx_seq_one_letter_code
_entity_poly.pdbx_strand_id
1 'polypeptide(L)' 'MDQLERAGIVGPAQGSKARDVMCVDDNDLEMRLNNLQ' A
#
# COMPACT_ATOMS: atom_id res chain seq x y z
N MET A 1 -8.10 0.54 2.74
CA MET A 1 -7.30 1.18 1.68
C MET A 1 -6.40 2.28 2.22
N ASP A 2 -6.88 3.24 3.00
CA ASP A 2 -6.05 4.36 3.49
C ASP A 2 -4.88 3.92 4.40
N GLN A 3 -5.04 2.82 5.13
CA GLN A 3 -3.97 2.18 5.88
C GLN A 3 -2.81 1.70 4.97
N LEU A 4 -3.15 1.09 3.82
CA LEU A 4 -2.16 0.64 2.85
C LEU A 4 -1.44 1.84 2.21
N GLU A 5 -2.13 2.96 2.01
CA GLU A 5 -1.52 4.21 1.54
C GLU A 5 -0.57 4.80 2.59
N ARG A 6 -0.98 4.83 3.87
CA ARG A 6 -0.15 5.27 4.99
C ARG A 6 1.10 4.41 5.18
N ALA A 7 0.99 3.12 4.88
CA ALA A 7 2.12 2.17 4.88
C ALA A 7 2.97 2.23 3.60
N GLY A 8 2.63 3.11 2.65
CA GLY A 8 3.32 3.23 1.37
C GLY A 8 3.15 2.02 0.44
N ILE A 9 2.20 1.13 0.71
CA ILE A 9 1.92 -0.07 -0.11
C ILE A 9 1.18 0.32 -1.39
N VAL A 10 0.31 1.33 -1.32
CA VAL A 10 -0.41 1.87 -2.48
C VAL A 10 -0.21 3.38 -2.59
N GLY A 11 -0.32 3.89 -3.82
CA GLY A 11 -0.32 5.31 -4.11
C GLY A 11 -1.55 6.05 -3.63
N PRO A 12 -1.50 7.39 -3.71
CA PRO A 12 -2.59 8.25 -3.26
C PRO A 12 -3.89 7.92 -4.01
N ALA A 13 -5.02 8.12 -3.31
CA ALA A 13 -6.33 7.96 -3.92
C ALA A 13 -6.51 8.85 -5.15
N GLN A 14 -6.65 8.26 -6.34
CA GLN A 14 -6.92 8.98 -7.60
C GLN A 14 -8.41 9.02 -7.95
N GLY A 15 -9.27 9.29 -6.95
CA GLY A 15 -10.72 9.35 -7.09
C GLY A 15 -11.33 8.00 -7.48
N SER A 16 -11.87 7.91 -8.69
CA SER A 16 -12.51 6.69 -9.23
C SER A 16 -11.55 5.73 -9.93
N LYS A 17 -10.26 6.08 -10.07
CA LYS A 17 -9.25 5.20 -10.65
C LYS A 17 -8.69 4.23 -9.62
N ALA A 18 -8.22 3.07 -10.10
CA ALA A 18 -7.43 2.15 -9.29
C ALA A 18 -6.14 2.84 -8.80
N ARG A 19 -5.74 2.55 -7.57
CA ARG A 19 -4.50 3.08 -6.98
C ARG A 19 -3.31 2.30 -7.52
N ASP A 20 -2.19 2.98 -7.71
CA ASP A 20 -0.93 2.34 -8.07
C ASP A 20 -0.42 1.48 -6.92
N VAL A 21 0.00 0.25 -7.21
CA VAL A 21 0.62 -0.64 -6.21
C VAL A 21 2.11 -0.34 -6.16
N MET A 22 2.61 0.01 -4.98
CA MET A 22 4.01 0.39 -4.74
C MET A 22 4.83 -0.70 -4.02
N CYS A 23 4.21 -1.80 -3.60
CA CYS A 23 4.96 -2.96 -3.12
C CYS A 23 5.54 -3.75 -4.30
N VAL A 24 6.81 -4.14 -4.18
CA VAL A 24 7.56 -4.78 -5.27
C VAL A 24 7.31 -6.29 -5.30
N ASP A 25 7.19 -6.90 -4.13
CA ASP A 25 6.99 -8.33 -3.94
C ASP A 25 6.23 -8.61 -2.63
N ASP A 26 5.86 -9.88 -2.44
CA ASP A 26 5.08 -10.31 -1.29
C ASP A 26 5.83 -10.15 0.05
N ASN A 27 7.16 -10.19 0.04
CA ASN A 27 7.98 -10.04 1.25
C ASN A 27 7.97 -8.58 1.72
N ASP A 28 8.14 -7.64 0.80
CA ASP A 28 8.02 -6.19 1.04
C ASP A 28 6.60 -5.83 1.49
N LEU A 29 5.57 -6.45 0.89
CA LEU A 29 4.18 -6.29 1.32
C LEU A 29 3.98 -6.78 2.77
N GLU A 30 4.49 -7.98 3.11
CA GLU A 30 4.38 -8.57 4.44
C GLU A 30 5.11 -7.73 5.49
N MET A 31 6.31 -7.20 5.19
CA MET A 31 7.02 -6.27 6.08
C MET A 31 6.22 -4.99 6.32
N ARG A 32 5.65 -4.38 5.29
CA ARG A 32 4.85 -3.15 5.43
C ARG A 32 3.53 -3.40 6.17
N LEU A 33 2.89 -4.55 5.96
CA LEU A 33 1.70 -4.99 6.70
C LEU A 33 1.99 -5.28 8.16
N ASN A 34 3.15 -5.85 8.50
CA ASN A 34 3.55 -6.04 9.89
C ASN A 34 3.80 -4.71 10.61
N ASN A 35 4.18 -3.64 9.88
CA ASN A 35 4.34 -2.31 10.44
C ASN A 35 3.01 -1.53 10.58
N LEU A 36 1.89 -2.10 10.17
CA LEU A 36 0.56 -1.50 10.19
C LEU A 36 -0.22 -1.72 11.51
N GLN A 37 0.49 -2.05 12.60
CA GLN A 37 -0.08 -2.35 13.92
C GLN A 37 -0.98 -1.25 14.50
#